data_AF-D3B245-F1
#
_entry.id   AF-D3B245-F1
#
_cell.length_a   1.000
_cell.length_b   1.000
_cell.length_c   1.000
_cell.angle_alpha   90.00
_cell.angle_beta   90.00
_cell.angle_gamma   90.00
#
_symmetry.space_group_name_H-M   'P 1'
#
loop_
_entity.id
_entity.type
_entity.pdbx_description
1 polymer ?
#
loop_
_entity_poly.entity_id
_entity_poly.type
_entity_poly.pdbx_seq_one_letter_code
_entity_poly.pdbx_strand_id
1 'polypeptide(L)'
;MLSSVARRSSNTLYRCYASSSLIQSLNQPNQTKASLDKVFSQISADTESQVYDGLIQQYSKLNLERSCISVVSLSNVNNITLSDQSYKIIQDQWEDKNVKEEDDQDYSSLNYIHKEYLAYRESLTRRPWLKK
;
A
#
# COMPACT_ATOMS: atom_id res chain seq x y z
N MET A 1 19.09 -44.55 -21.91
CA MET A 1 18.93 -44.17 -20.49
C MET A 1 18.42 -42.74 -20.44
N LEU A 2 17.11 -42.54 -20.28
CA LEU A 2 16.50 -41.22 -20.15
C LEU A 2 16.33 -40.92 -18.66
N SER A 3 17.22 -40.09 -18.14
CA SER A 3 17.13 -39.50 -16.81
C SER A 3 16.14 -38.35 -16.87
N SER A 4 14.89 -38.62 -16.46
CA SER A 4 13.90 -37.56 -16.26
C SER A 4 14.05 -37.02 -14.84
N VAL A 5 14.81 -35.94 -14.68
CA VAL A 5 14.86 -35.16 -13.43
C VAL A 5 13.52 -34.43 -13.29
N ALA A 6 12.52 -35.11 -12.74
CA ALA A 6 11.25 -34.52 -12.33
C ALA A 6 11.39 -34.00 -10.89
N ARG A 7 11.94 -32.80 -10.72
CA ARG A 7 11.91 -32.07 -9.44
C ARG A 7 11.66 -30.60 -9.71
N ARG A 8 10.39 -30.19 -9.87
CA ARG A 8 9.89 -28.79 -9.65
C ARG A 8 8.39 -28.53 -9.93
N SER A 9 7.48 -29.52 -9.92
CA SER A 9 6.05 -29.23 -10.22
C SER A 9 5.12 -29.05 -9.01
N SER A 10 5.50 -29.48 -7.81
CA SER A 10 4.55 -29.56 -6.69
C SER A 10 4.19 -28.21 -6.07
N ASN A 11 5.16 -27.31 -5.88
CA ASN A 11 4.91 -26.02 -5.24
C ASN A 11 4.14 -25.05 -6.15
N THR A 12 4.43 -25.08 -7.45
CA THR A 12 3.77 -24.21 -8.43
C THR A 12 2.29 -24.57 -8.58
N LEU A 13 1.95 -25.85 -8.57
CA LEU A 13 0.56 -26.29 -8.63
C LEU A 13 -0.20 -25.83 -7.38
N TYR A 14 0.36 -26.04 -6.18
CA TYR A 14 -0.29 -25.63 -4.93
C TYR A 14 -0.54 -24.12 -4.86
N ARG A 15 0.40 -23.31 -5.37
CA ARG A 15 0.27 -21.86 -5.50
C ARG A 15 -0.94 -21.46 -6.35
N CYS A 16 -1.08 -22.02 -7.54
CA CYS A 16 -2.19 -21.72 -8.43
C CYS A 16 -3.54 -22.16 -7.83
N TYR A 17 -3.59 -23.30 -7.13
CA TYR A 17 -4.82 -23.78 -6.48
C TYR A 17 -5.26 -22.88 -5.31
N ALA A 18 -4.33 -22.50 -4.43
CA ALA A 18 -4.63 -21.61 -3.31
C ALA A 18 -5.16 -20.24 -3.80
N SER A 19 -4.48 -19.61 -4.76
CA SER A 19 -4.91 -18.35 -5.38
C SER A 19 -6.29 -18.50 -6.05
N SER A 20 -6.54 -19.59 -6.77
CA SER A 20 -7.83 -19.83 -7.43
C SER A 20 -9.00 -19.94 -6.43
N SER A 21 -8.78 -20.55 -5.26
CA SER A 21 -9.81 -20.71 -4.23
C SER A 21 -10.18 -19.39 -3.55
N LEU A 22 -9.19 -18.51 -3.33
CA LEU A 22 -9.41 -17.17 -2.78
C LEU A 22 -10.12 -16.27 -3.80
N ILE A 23 -9.74 -16.34 -5.08
CA ILE A 23 -10.41 -15.62 -6.17
C ILE A 23 -11.88 -16.07 -6.30
N GLN A 24 -12.16 -17.37 -6.21
CA GLN A 24 -13.53 -17.87 -6.20
C GLN A 24 -14.33 -17.32 -5.00
N SER A 25 -13.70 -17.24 -3.82
CA SER A 25 -14.32 -16.68 -2.62
C SER A 25 -14.64 -15.19 -2.77
N LEU A 26 -13.82 -14.42 -3.49
CA LEU A 26 -14.05 -13.00 -3.78
C LEU A 26 -15.18 -12.74 -4.78
N ASN A 27 -15.45 -13.70 -5.67
CA ASN A 27 -16.47 -13.58 -6.71
C ASN A 27 -17.86 -14.06 -6.28
N GLN A 28 -18.05 -14.44 -5.02
CA GLN A 28 -19.38 -14.81 -4.52
C GLN A 28 -20.32 -13.60 -4.49
N PRO A 29 -21.61 -13.76 -4.84
CA PRO A 29 -22.59 -12.69 -4.74
C PRO A 29 -22.85 -12.30 -3.27
N ASN A 30 -23.16 -11.02 -3.02
CA ASN A 30 -23.44 -10.46 -1.68
C ASN A 30 -22.27 -10.55 -0.70
N GLN A 31 -21.09 -10.09 -1.11
CA GLN A 31 -19.95 -9.96 -0.21
C GLN A 31 -20.27 -9.03 0.95
N THR A 32 -19.95 -9.49 2.16
CA THR A 32 -19.99 -8.68 3.37
C THR A 32 -18.57 -8.35 3.81
N LYS A 33 -18.41 -7.35 4.67
CA LYS A 33 -17.12 -7.07 5.29
C LYS A 33 -16.51 -8.33 5.93
N ALA A 34 -17.32 -9.09 6.66
CA ALA A 34 -16.85 -10.27 7.37
C ALA A 34 -16.35 -11.39 6.43
N SER A 35 -16.99 -11.58 5.27
CA SER A 35 -16.53 -12.57 4.30
C SER A 35 -15.21 -12.14 3.66
N LEU A 36 -15.06 -10.86 3.33
CA LEU A 36 -13.81 -10.31 2.79
C LEU A 36 -12.68 -10.34 3.83
N ASP A 37 -12.94 -10.00 5.09
CA ASP A 37 -11.95 -10.05 6.17
C ASP A 37 -11.45 -11.48 6.41
N LYS A 38 -12.31 -12.48 6.22
CA LYS A 38 -11.92 -13.89 6.26
C LYS A 38 -10.96 -14.24 5.13
N VAL A 39 -11.24 -13.82 3.90
CA VAL A 39 -10.33 -13.99 2.76
C VAL A 39 -9.00 -13.28 3.01
N PHE A 40 -9.04 -12.05 3.55
CA PHE A 40 -7.86 -11.28 3.91
C PHE A 40 -6.99 -11.99 4.95
N SER A 41 -7.61 -12.63 5.96
CA SER A 41 -6.88 -13.39 6.99
C SER A 41 -6.19 -14.66 6.47
N GLN A 42 -6.60 -15.16 5.29
CA GLN A 42 -6.04 -16.36 4.67
C GLN A 42 -4.89 -16.05 3.71
N ILE A 43 -4.56 -14.78 3.50
CA ILE A 43 -3.44 -14.37 2.66
C ILE A 43 -2.13 -14.82 3.30
N SER A 44 -1.31 -15.48 2.50
CA SER A 44 0.08 -15.83 2.81
C SER A 44 1.05 -15.08 1.91
N ALA A 45 2.35 -15.20 2.19
CA ALA A 45 3.42 -14.58 1.40
C ALA A 45 3.41 -15.02 -0.09
N ASP A 46 2.82 -16.18 -0.41
CA ASP A 46 2.79 -16.74 -1.76
C ASP A 46 1.58 -16.31 -2.60
N THR A 47 0.69 -15.50 -2.01
CA THR A 47 -0.55 -15.05 -2.63
C THR A 47 -0.27 -14.17 -3.85
N GLU A 48 -0.99 -14.41 -4.94
CA GLU A 48 -0.84 -13.66 -6.19
C GLU A 48 -1.49 -12.28 -6.13
N SER A 49 -0.97 -11.34 -6.93
CA SER A 49 -1.46 -9.94 -7.02
C SER A 49 -2.95 -9.83 -7.27
N GLN A 50 -3.51 -10.73 -8.09
CA GLN A 50 -4.93 -10.76 -8.44
C GLN A 50 -5.86 -10.88 -7.21
N VAL A 51 -5.43 -11.56 -6.15
CA VAL A 51 -6.21 -11.69 -4.91
C VAL A 51 -6.27 -10.35 -4.17
N TYR A 52 -5.14 -9.63 -4.11
CA TYR A 52 -5.07 -8.30 -3.51
C TYR A 52 -5.89 -7.28 -4.31
N ASP A 53 -5.75 -7.28 -5.65
CA ASP A 53 -6.54 -6.44 -6.54
C ASP A 53 -8.04 -6.69 -6.36
N GLY A 54 -8.45 -7.97 -6.31
CA GLY A 54 -9.84 -8.35 -6.08
C GLY A 54 -10.37 -7.87 -4.72
N LEU A 55 -9.57 -7.97 -3.66
CA LEU A 55 -9.96 -7.45 -2.34
C LEU A 55 -10.14 -5.94 -2.35
N ILE A 56 -9.24 -5.19 -2.97
CA ILE A 56 -9.35 -3.72 -3.09
C ILE A 56 -10.64 -3.35 -3.83
N GLN A 57 -10.96 -4.03 -4.92
CA GLN A 57 -12.20 -3.79 -5.67
C GLN A 57 -13.47 -4.12 -4.89
N GLN A 58 -13.46 -5.17 -4.06
CA GLN A 58 -14.65 -5.54 -3.27
C GLN A 58 -14.81 -4.65 -2.02
N TYR A 59 -13.71 -4.30 -1.35
CA TYR A 59 -13.75 -3.36 -0.23
C TYR A 59 -14.14 -1.95 -0.69
N SER A 60 -13.70 -1.51 -1.87
CA SER A 60 -14.09 -0.20 -2.41
C SER A 60 -15.59 -0.10 -2.69
N LYS A 61 -16.20 -1.15 -3.25
CA LYS A 61 -17.67 -1.22 -3.45
C LYS A 61 -18.46 -1.11 -2.16
N LEU A 62 -17.88 -1.55 -1.04
CA LEU A 62 -18.48 -1.45 0.30
C LEU A 62 -18.10 -0.15 1.03
N ASN A 63 -17.37 0.77 0.39
CA ASN A 63 -16.84 2.01 0.98
C ASN A 63 -15.96 1.76 2.22
N LEU A 64 -15.17 0.67 2.21
CA LEU A 64 -14.30 0.25 3.32
C LEU A 64 -12.83 0.63 3.06
N GLU A 65 -12.55 1.92 2.98
CA GLU A 65 -11.23 2.48 2.62
C GLU A 65 -10.07 2.01 3.51
N ARG A 66 -10.30 1.94 4.83
CA ARG A 66 -9.28 1.45 5.78
C ARG A 66 -8.87 0.02 5.48
N SER A 67 -9.80 -0.80 5.00
CA SER A 67 -9.52 -2.16 4.56
C SER A 67 -8.70 -2.15 3.27
N CYS A 68 -9.01 -1.28 2.30
CA CYS A 68 -8.18 -1.11 1.10
C CYS A 68 -6.72 -0.76 1.44
N ILE A 69 -6.49 0.21 2.35
CA ILE A 69 -5.14 0.60 2.80
C ILE A 69 -4.42 -0.57 3.47
N SER A 70 -5.15 -1.36 4.26
CA SER A 70 -4.59 -2.54 4.92
C SER A 70 -4.13 -3.59 3.90
N VAL A 71 -4.90 -3.79 2.82
CA VAL A 71 -4.53 -4.68 1.71
C VAL A 71 -3.28 -4.18 0.98
N VAL A 72 -3.17 -2.87 0.75
CA VAL A 72 -1.98 -2.26 0.13
C VAL A 72 -0.74 -2.43 0.99
N SER A 73 -0.86 -2.14 2.29
CA SER A 73 0.24 -2.30 3.24
C SER A 73 0.75 -3.75 3.25
N LEU A 74 -0.19 -4.72 3.28
CA LEU A 74 0.17 -6.14 3.23
C LEU A 74 0.81 -6.53 1.88
N SER A 75 0.33 -5.99 0.76
CA SER A 75 0.93 -6.24 -0.56
C SER A 75 2.38 -5.73 -0.64
N ASN A 76 2.65 -4.55 -0.05
CA ASN A 76 3.99 -3.98 0.02
C ASN A 76 4.93 -4.83 0.89
N VAL A 77 4.45 -5.30 2.05
CA VAL A 77 5.22 -6.21 2.92
C VAL A 77 5.58 -7.51 2.19
N ASN A 78 4.67 -8.03 1.36
CA ASN A 78 4.87 -9.24 0.58
C ASN A 78 5.56 -8.99 -0.78
N ASN A 79 6.02 -7.76 -1.05
CA ASN A 79 6.67 -7.36 -2.32
C ASN A 79 5.82 -7.69 -3.57
N ILE A 80 4.51 -7.54 -3.45
CA ILE A 80 3.55 -7.75 -4.53
C ILE A 80 3.21 -6.41 -5.17
N THR A 81 3.47 -6.28 -6.47
CA THR A 81 3.04 -5.12 -7.25
C THR A 81 1.56 -5.25 -7.59
N LEU A 82 0.77 -4.24 -7.23
CA LEU A 82 -0.66 -4.18 -7.54
C LEU A 82 -0.89 -3.65 -8.96
N SER A 83 -2.11 -3.83 -9.47
CA SER A 83 -2.50 -3.25 -10.76
C SER A 83 -2.70 -1.73 -10.69
N ASP A 84 -2.50 -1.04 -11.82
CA ASP A 84 -2.74 0.41 -11.95
C ASP A 84 -4.18 0.80 -11.57
N GLN A 85 -5.14 -0.07 -11.86
CA GLN A 85 -6.55 0.14 -11.49
C GLN A 85 -6.74 0.16 -9.98
N SER A 86 -6.08 -0.74 -9.24
CA SER A 86 -6.13 -0.75 -7.78
C SER A 86 -5.52 0.52 -7.19
N TYR A 87 -4.37 0.96 -7.71
CA TYR A 87 -3.75 2.22 -7.30
C TYR A 87 -4.67 3.42 -7.55
N LYS A 88 -5.34 3.45 -8.71
CA LYS A 88 -6.32 4.50 -9.02
C LYS A 88 -7.49 4.50 -8.04
N ILE A 89 -8.06 3.34 -7.70
CA ILE A 89 -9.16 3.25 -6.71
C ILE A 89 -8.72 3.84 -5.35
N ILE A 90 -7.49 3.54 -4.91
CA ILE A 90 -6.96 4.05 -3.64
C ILE A 90 -6.74 5.56 -3.72
N GLN A 91 -6.19 6.05 -4.83
CA GLN A 91 -5.93 7.47 -5.06
C GLN A 91 -7.23 8.28 -5.10
N ASP A 92 -8.21 7.84 -5.91
CA ASP A 92 -9.53 8.48 -6.00
C ASP A 92 -10.21 8.54 -4.61
N GLN A 93 -10.07 7.49 -3.80
CA GLN A 93 -10.61 7.47 -2.43
C GLN A 93 -9.83 8.33 -1.41
N TRP A 94 -8.53 8.57 -1.65
CA TRP A 94 -7.69 9.42 -0.80
C TRP A 94 -7.86 10.91 -1.12
N GLU A 95 -7.95 11.24 -2.40
CA GLU A 95 -8.07 12.62 -2.88
C GLU A 95 -9.42 13.23 -2.47
N ASP A 96 -10.53 12.48 -2.56
CA ASP A 96 -11.86 12.97 -2.16
C ASP A 96 -12.01 13.32 -0.67
N LYS A 97 -11.08 12.89 0.20
CA LYS A 97 -11.13 13.19 1.65
C LYS A 97 -10.02 14.09 2.16
N ASN A 98 -8.89 14.16 1.46
CA ASN A 98 -7.82 15.10 1.78
C ASN A 98 -7.96 16.43 1.06
N VAL A 99 -8.84 16.55 0.06
CA VAL A 99 -9.30 17.85 -0.48
C VAL A 99 -10.46 18.36 0.37
N LYS A 100 -10.20 18.55 1.67
CA LYS A 100 -10.67 19.78 2.29
C LYS A 100 -9.49 20.73 2.19
N GLU A 101 -9.62 21.72 1.32
CA GLU A 101 -8.87 22.96 1.42
C GLU A 101 -9.20 23.62 2.78
N GLU A 102 -8.70 23.05 3.87
CA GLU A 102 -8.68 23.69 5.19
C GLU A 102 -7.20 23.94 5.51
N ASP A 103 -6.80 25.19 5.22
CA ASP A 103 -5.69 25.93 5.79
C ASP A 103 -4.23 25.51 5.48
N ASP A 104 -3.86 25.49 4.19
CA ASP A 104 -2.46 25.64 3.75
C ASP A 104 -1.85 27.05 4.06
N GLN A 105 -2.43 27.82 4.98
CA GLN A 105 -1.97 29.17 5.32
C GLN A 105 -1.42 29.35 6.74
N ASP A 106 -1.36 28.32 7.59
CA ASP A 106 -0.78 28.47 8.93
C ASP A 106 0.63 27.87 9.07
N TYR A 107 1.55 28.37 8.25
CA TYR A 107 3.01 28.18 8.43
C TYR A 107 3.56 28.88 9.69
N SER A 108 2.71 29.49 10.54
CA SER A 108 3.15 30.19 11.75
C SER A 108 3.93 29.28 12.71
N SER A 109 3.60 27.99 12.75
CA SER A 109 4.29 26.96 13.56
C SER A 109 5.70 26.62 13.04
N LEU A 110 5.98 26.86 11.74
CA LEU A 110 7.25 26.56 11.09
C LEU A 110 8.22 27.76 11.05
N ASN A 111 7.78 28.91 11.55
CA ASN A 111 8.57 30.14 11.59
C ASN A 111 9.87 29.98 12.43
N TYR A 112 9.85 29.09 13.42
CA TYR A 112 11.03 28.74 14.22
C TYR A 112 12.11 28.02 13.38
N ILE A 113 11.71 27.07 12.54
CA ILE A 113 12.62 26.30 11.68
C ILE A 113 13.28 27.22 10.65
N HIS A 114 12.52 28.17 10.10
CA HIS A 114 13.07 29.16 9.17
C HIS A 114 14.11 30.08 9.83
N LYS A 115 13.84 30.53 11.06
CA LYS A 115 14.80 31.34 11.84
C LYS A 115 16.08 30.58 12.17
N GLU A 116 15.99 29.31 12.56
CA GLU A 116 17.16 28.47 12.83
C GLU A 116 18.01 28.25 11.56
N TYR A 117 17.36 28.02 10.42
CA TYR A 117 18.04 27.89 9.13
C TYR A 117 18.84 29.15 8.75
N LEU A 118 18.24 30.34 8.92
CA LEU A 118 18.91 31.61 8.66
C LEU A 118 20.10 31.83 9.61
N ALA A 119 19.93 31.56 10.91
CA ALA A 119 21.01 31.67 11.88
C ALA A 119 22.18 30.72 11.60
N TYR A 120 21.89 29.49 11.17
CA TYR A 120 22.90 28.53 10.74
C TYR A 120 23.68 29.02 9.51
N ARG A 121 22.98 29.49 8.48
CA ARG A 121 23.59 30.08 7.27
C ARG A 121 24.50 31.26 7.62
N GLU A 122 24.05 32.17 8.47
CA GLU A 122 24.87 33.29 8.94
C GLU A 122 26.10 32.83 9.72
N SER A 123 25.97 31.81 10.57
CA SER A 123 27.09 31.27 11.37
C SER A 123 28.22 30.72 10.49
N LEU A 124 27.88 30.09 9.36
CA LEU A 124 28.86 29.56 8.40
C LEU A 124 29.60 30.66 7.62
N THR A 125 29.04 31.87 7.55
CA THR A 125 29.67 33.03 6.88
C THR A 125 30.52 33.88 7.81
N ARG A 126 30.35 33.75 9.14
CA ARG A 126 31.22 34.40 10.12
C ARG A 126 32.55 33.67 10.15
N ARG A 127 33.54 34.18 9.42
CA ARG A 127 34.95 33.76 9.52
C ARG A 127 35.45 34.05 10.94
N PRO A 128 35.60 33.04 11.84
CA PRO A 128 35.97 33.30 13.24
C PRO A 128 37.38 33.88 13.41
N TRP A 129 38.23 33.79 12.38
CA TRP A 129 39.61 34.31 12.38
C TRP A 129 39.75 35.78 11.91
N LEU A 130 38.65 36.49 11.62
CA LEU A 130 38.68 37.89 11.18
C LEU A 130 38.17 38.90 12.23
N LYS A 131 37.81 38.46 13.43
CA LYS A 131 37.55 39.38 14.54
C LYS A 131 38.86 39.74 15.22
N LYS A 132 39.40 40.91 14.86
CA LYS A 132 40.42 41.64 15.62
C LYS A 132 39.76 42.43 16.74
#